data_AF-A0A966ZF63-F1
#
_entry.id   AF-A0A966ZF63-F1
#
_cell.length_a   1.000
_cell.length_b   1.000
_cell.length_c   1.000
_cell.angle_alpha   90.00
_cell.angle_beta   90.00
_cell.angle_gamma   90.00
#
_symmetry.space_group_name_H-M   'P 1'
#
loop_
_entity.id
_entity.type
_entity.pdbx_description
1 polymer ?
#
loop_
_entity_poly.entity_id
_entity_poly.type
_entity_poly.pdbx_seq_one_letter_code
_entity_poly.pdbx_strand_id
1 'polypeptide(L)'
;GGHQAFASEVGADLALAREWGRRGEKAAHFDGLGVLKSGRSEGFGDLWATFRRHFYLSLPGRAAFVGFVTLASFFLLLPWWPMLLAVVVLRVGYAVRLRQPLWSALLHPFAMLFLLAAAVASFGEAHSSRGVEWKGRHYLIR
;
A
#
# COMPACT_ATOMS: atom_id res chain seq x y z
N GLY A 1 15.82 -10.31 -24.50
CA GLY A 1 15.07 -10.80 -23.33
C GLY A 1 14.43 -9.62 -22.62
N GLY A 2 13.09 -9.53 -22.65
CA GLY A 2 12.33 -8.31 -22.29
C GLY A 2 12.46 -7.85 -20.83
N HIS A 3 12.84 -8.72 -19.90
CA HIS A 3 13.00 -8.34 -18.49
C HIS A 3 14.13 -7.34 -18.21
N GLN A 4 15.15 -7.25 -19.08
CA GLN A 4 16.24 -6.28 -18.89
C GLN A 4 15.84 -4.84 -19.23
N ALA A 5 14.83 -4.64 -20.09
CA ALA A 5 14.41 -3.31 -20.54
C ALA A 5 13.61 -2.53 -19.49
N PHE A 6 12.94 -3.23 -18.57
CA PHE A 6 12.05 -2.63 -17.55
C PHE A 6 12.58 -2.82 -16.11
N ALA A 7 13.77 -3.39 -15.95
CA ALA A 7 14.36 -3.70 -14.63
C ALA A 7 14.66 -2.44 -13.78
N SER A 8 14.76 -1.27 -14.42
CA SER A 8 15.01 0.03 -13.80
C SER A 8 13.74 0.76 -13.35
N GLU A 9 12.55 0.22 -13.58
CA GLU A 9 11.29 0.82 -13.12
C GLU A 9 10.72 0.09 -11.90
N VAL A 10 10.26 0.87 -10.92
CA VAL A 10 9.45 0.39 -9.81
C VAL A 10 8.13 -0.11 -10.39
N GLY A 11 7.89 -1.43 -10.32
CA GLY A 11 6.74 -2.05 -10.98
C GLY A 11 7.04 -2.57 -12.39
N ALA A 12 8.26 -3.03 -12.66
CA ALA A 12 8.62 -3.74 -13.89
C ALA A 12 7.58 -4.79 -14.34
N ASP A 13 6.93 -5.46 -13.40
CA ASP A 13 5.89 -6.46 -13.67
C ASP A 13 4.60 -5.82 -14.24
N LEU A 14 4.25 -4.62 -13.78
CA LEU A 14 3.12 -3.82 -14.30
C LEU A 14 3.44 -3.23 -15.68
N ALA A 15 4.67 -2.73 -15.87
CA ALA A 15 5.13 -2.23 -17.17
C ALA A 15 5.14 -3.36 -18.22
N LEU A 16 5.65 -4.53 -17.83
CA LEU A 16 5.62 -5.72 -18.66
C LEU A 16 4.20 -6.17 -18.98
N ALA A 17 3.29 -6.19 -17.99
CA ALA A 17 1.89 -6.56 -18.21
C ALA A 17 1.17 -5.59 -19.17
N ARG A 18 1.45 -4.28 -19.07
CA ARG A 18 0.90 -3.26 -19.99
C ARG A 18 1.40 -3.47 -21.42
N GLU A 19 2.70 -3.69 -21.61
CA GLU A 19 3.26 -3.92 -22.95
C GLU A 19 2.81 -5.28 -23.54
N TRP A 20 2.66 -6.32 -22.69
CA TRP A 20 2.11 -7.62 -23.08
C TRP A 20 0.66 -7.50 -23.57
N GLY A 21 -0.16 -6.75 -22.84
CA GLY A 21 -1.53 -6.43 -23.26
C GLY A 21 -1.58 -5.61 -24.55
N ARG A 22 -0.67 -4.65 -24.73
CA ARG A 22 -0.58 -3.83 -25.95
C ARG A 22 -0.21 -4.66 -27.19
N ARG A 23 0.50 -5.77 -27.01
CA ARG A 23 0.87 -6.71 -28.08
C ARG A 23 -0.21 -7.74 -28.39
N GLY A 24 -1.33 -7.73 -27.66
CA GLY A 24 -2.45 -8.67 -27.87
C GLY A 24 -2.12 -10.11 -27.47
N GLU A 25 -1.06 -10.30 -26.69
CA GLU A 25 -0.57 -11.62 -26.30
C GLU A 25 -1.45 -12.22 -25.20
N LYS A 26 -1.76 -13.51 -25.31
CA LYS A 26 -2.62 -14.20 -24.34
C LYS A 26 -1.81 -14.52 -23.08
N ALA A 27 -2.26 -14.01 -21.94
CA ALA A 27 -1.72 -14.39 -20.65
C ALA A 27 -2.38 -15.69 -20.18
N ALA A 28 -1.61 -16.75 -20.01
CA ALA A 28 -2.06 -17.97 -19.34
C ALA A 28 -1.84 -17.80 -17.83
N HIS A 29 -2.91 -17.90 -17.05
CA HIS A 29 -2.83 -17.89 -15.60
C HIS A 29 -2.52 -19.30 -15.12
N PHE A 30 -1.30 -19.53 -14.64
CA PHE A 30 -0.91 -20.79 -14.04
C PHE A 30 -0.96 -20.67 -12.52
N ASP A 31 -1.53 -21.68 -11.87
CA ASP A 31 -1.58 -21.73 -10.42
C ASP A 31 -0.17 -21.99 -9.85
N GLY A 32 0.46 -20.92 -9.37
CA GLY A 32 1.79 -20.92 -8.78
C GLY A 32 1.80 -21.18 -7.27
N LEU A 33 0.67 -21.54 -6.65
CA LEU A 33 0.57 -21.74 -5.19
C LEU A 33 1.55 -22.80 -4.66
N GLY A 34 1.99 -23.74 -5.50
CA GLY A 34 2.99 -24.76 -5.15
C GLY A 34 4.47 -24.35 -5.32
N VAL A 35 4.75 -23.25 -6.03
CA VAL A 35 6.12 -22.82 -6.41
C VAL A 35 6.55 -21.56 -5.64
N LEU A 36 5.58 -20.74 -5.24
CA LEU A 36 5.83 -19.50 -4.53
C LEU A 36 5.84 -19.74 -3.02
N LYS A 37 7.01 -20.06 -2.46
CA LYS A 37 7.28 -19.74 -1.06
C LYS A 37 7.32 -18.22 -0.94
N SER A 38 6.17 -17.58 -0.68
CA SER A 38 6.19 -16.21 -0.19
C SER A 38 6.90 -16.26 1.16
N GLY A 39 8.05 -15.57 1.27
CA GLY A 39 8.68 -15.33 2.55
C GLY A 39 7.63 -14.70 3.44
N ARG A 40 7.17 -15.45 4.43
CA ARG A 40 6.19 -14.99 5.41
C ARG A 40 6.79 -13.73 6.02
N SER A 41 6.04 -12.63 6.08
CA SER A 41 6.48 -11.47 6.86
C SER A 41 6.64 -11.95 8.30
N GLU A 42 7.87 -12.16 8.78
CA GLU A 42 8.10 -12.89 10.02
C GLU A 42 7.90 -12.00 11.25
N GLY A 43 7.68 -10.68 11.07
CA GLY A 43 7.38 -9.77 12.17
C GLY A 43 6.86 -8.38 11.78
N PHE A 44 6.59 -7.57 12.81
CA PHE A 44 6.11 -6.19 12.68
C PHE A 44 7.10 -5.29 11.91
N GLY A 45 8.41 -5.54 12.01
CA GLY A 45 9.44 -4.80 11.28
C GLY A 45 9.30 -4.96 9.76
N ASP A 46 9.05 -6.18 9.29
CA ASP A 46 8.80 -6.45 7.86
C ASP A 46 7.47 -5.85 7.40
N LEU A 47 6.43 -5.92 8.24
CA LEU A 47 5.15 -5.27 7.97
C LEU A 47 5.34 -3.76 7.79
N TRP A 48 6.04 -3.12 8.73
CA TRP A 48 6.34 -1.70 8.67
C TRP A 48 7.18 -1.32 7.45
N ALA A 49 8.23 -2.08 7.14
CA ALA A 49 9.02 -1.87 5.93
C ALA A 49 8.19 -2.03 4.64
N THR A 50 7.27 -3.00 4.62
CA THR A 50 6.36 -3.22 3.49
C THR A 50 5.40 -2.05 3.30
N PHE A 51 4.76 -1.57 4.37
CA PHE A 51 3.88 -0.41 4.30
C PHE A 51 4.61 0.85 3.85
N ARG A 52 5.79 1.13 4.41
CA ARG A 52 6.61 2.28 4.00
C ARG A 52 6.95 2.27 2.51
N ARG A 53 7.29 1.10 1.96
CA ARG A 53 7.66 0.97 0.54
C ARG A 53 6.48 1.16 -0.40
N HIS A 54 5.30 0.64 -0.05
CA HIS A 54 4.15 0.64 -0.96
C HIS A 54 3.25 1.87 -0.84
N PHE A 55 3.21 2.53 0.33
CA PHE A 55 2.16 3.50 0.59
C PHE A 55 2.20 4.71 -0.35
N TYR A 56 3.37 5.34 -0.53
CA TYR A 56 3.52 6.45 -1.48
C TYR A 56 3.25 6.03 -2.92
N LEU A 57 3.74 4.85 -3.33
CA LEU A 57 3.56 4.32 -4.70
C LEU A 57 2.11 3.93 -5.02
N SER A 58 1.30 3.64 -4.00
CA SER A 58 -0.12 3.28 -4.18
C SER A 58 -0.98 4.48 -4.58
N LEU A 59 -0.45 5.70 -4.42
CA LEU A 59 -1.17 6.93 -4.71
C LEU A 59 -0.68 7.55 -6.02
N PRO A 60 -1.59 8.05 -6.87
CA PRO A 60 -1.27 8.47 -8.24
C PRO A 60 -0.39 9.73 -8.31
N GLY A 61 -0.13 10.41 -7.19
CA GLY A 61 0.76 11.57 -7.14
C GLY A 61 0.73 12.31 -5.81
N ARG A 62 1.60 13.31 -5.68
CA ARG A 62 1.79 14.09 -4.43
C ARG A 62 0.51 14.78 -3.95
N ALA A 63 -0.33 15.28 -4.85
CA ALA A 63 -1.60 15.93 -4.49
C ALA A 63 -2.59 14.94 -3.84
N ALA A 64 -2.72 13.73 -4.40
CA ALA A 64 -3.56 12.68 -3.82
C ALA A 64 -3.04 12.24 -2.44
N PHE A 65 -1.72 12.17 -2.29
CA PHE A 65 -1.08 11.87 -1.01
C PHE A 65 -1.36 12.93 0.05
N VAL A 66 -1.12 14.21 -0.25
CA VAL A 66 -1.39 15.31 0.68
C VAL A 66 -2.88 15.40 1.02
N GLY A 67 -3.77 15.20 0.03
CA GLY A 67 -5.21 15.16 0.24
C GLY A 67 -5.61 14.04 1.20
N PHE A 68 -5.10 12.83 0.99
CA PHE A 68 -5.36 11.70 1.89
C PHE A 68 -4.89 11.97 3.33
N VAL A 69 -3.64 12.41 3.50
CA VAL A 69 -3.07 12.65 4.83
C VAL A 69 -3.81 13.78 5.56
N THR A 70 -4.13 14.87 4.86
CA THR A 70 -4.88 16.00 5.43
C THR A 70 -6.26 15.55 5.88
N LEU A 71 -6.99 14.84 5.01
CA LEU A 71 -8.35 14.38 5.30
C LEU A 71 -8.36 13.40 6.47
N ALA A 72 -7.49 12.38 6.44
CA ALA A 72 -7.39 11.39 7.49
C ALA A 72 -6.97 12.01 8.83
N SER A 73 -6.03 12.97 8.82
CA SER A 73 -5.64 13.69 10.04
C SER A 73 -6.78 14.55 10.57
N PHE A 74 -7.54 15.22 9.69
CA PHE A 74 -8.67 16.06 10.08
C PHE A 74 -9.76 15.27 10.80
N PHE A 75 -10.14 14.09 10.27
CA PHE A 75 -11.16 13.25 10.91
C PHE A 75 -10.69 12.56 12.19
N LEU A 76 -9.38 12.37 12.37
CA LEU A 76 -8.82 11.58 13.46
C LEU A 76 -8.31 12.44 14.64
N LEU A 77 -7.76 13.63 14.37
CA LEU A 77 -7.12 14.48 15.37
C LEU A 77 -8.06 15.55 15.94
N LEU A 78 -9.10 15.95 15.21
CA LEU A 78 -10.11 16.86 15.75
C LEU A 78 -11.07 16.07 16.67
N PRO A 79 -11.62 16.71 17.72
CA PRO A 79 -12.49 16.06 18.71
C PRO A 79 -13.90 15.82 18.15
N TRP A 80 -14.00 15.16 17.01
CA TRP A 80 -15.23 14.86 16.28
C TRP A 80 -15.70 13.45 16.62
N TRP A 81 -15.85 13.19 17.92
CA TRP A 81 -16.23 11.87 18.44
C TRP A 81 -17.51 11.27 17.81
N PRO A 82 -18.55 12.04 17.40
CA PRO A 82 -19.70 11.47 16.71
C PRO A 82 -19.35 10.93 15.33
N MET A 83 -18.40 11.56 14.64
CA MET A 83 -17.95 11.14 13.32
C MET A 83 -17.09 9.88 13.41
N LEU A 84 -16.21 9.79 14.42
CA LEU A 84 -15.45 8.58 14.72
C LEU A 84 -16.38 7.40 15.03
N LEU A 85 -17.44 7.65 15.80
CA LEU A 85 -18.46 6.63 16.08
C LEU A 85 -19.17 6.18 14.79
N ALA A 86 -19.55 7.10 13.91
CA ALA A 86 -20.17 6.78 12.62
C ALA A 86 -19.26 5.91 11.74
N VAL A 87 -17.95 6.20 11.70
CA VAL A 87 -16.94 5.41 10.99
C VAL A 87 -16.84 3.99 11.57
N VAL A 88 -16.80 3.85 12.89
CA VAL A 88 -16.76 2.54 13.55
C VAL A 88 -18.04 1.76 13.27
N VAL A 89 -19.22 2.38 13.36
CA VAL A 89 -20.52 1.74 13.06
C VAL A 89 -20.55 1.23 11.61
N LEU A 90 -20.14 2.07 10.65
CA LEU A 90 -20.06 1.65 9.25
C LEU A 90 -19.09 0.48 9.07
N ARG A 91 -17.93 0.52 9.73
CA ARG A 91 -16.90 -0.54 9.67
C ARG A 91 -17.39 -1.85 10.29
N VAL A 92 -18.15 -1.79 11.37
CA VAL A 92 -18.84 -2.94 11.99
C VAL A 92 -19.86 -3.52 11.01
N GLY A 93 -20.67 -2.68 10.34
CA GLY A 93 -21.62 -3.13 9.31
C GLY A 93 -20.93 -3.90 8.19
N TYR A 94 -19.79 -3.41 7.69
CA TYR A 94 -18.96 -4.15 6.74
C TYR A 94 -18.38 -5.43 7.31
N ALA A 95 -17.91 -5.41 8.56
CA ALA A 95 -17.33 -6.59 9.19
C ALA A 95 -18.36 -7.72 9.33
N VAL A 96 -19.60 -7.39 9.73
CA VAL A 96 -20.71 -8.35 9.79
C VAL A 96 -21.04 -8.88 8.39
N ARG A 97 -21.22 -7.99 7.40
CA ARG A 97 -21.58 -8.37 6.02
C ARG A 97 -20.53 -9.28 5.38
N LEU A 98 -19.25 -9.01 5.64
CA LEU A 98 -18.12 -9.73 5.04
C LEU A 98 -17.55 -10.82 5.95
N ARG A 99 -18.19 -11.13 7.08
CA ARG A 99 -17.76 -12.12 8.07
C ARG A 99 -16.31 -11.92 8.56
N GLN A 100 -15.92 -10.65 8.70
CA GLN A 100 -14.63 -10.27 9.28
C GLN A 100 -14.75 -10.22 10.80
N PRO A 101 -13.64 -10.44 11.53
CA PRO A 101 -13.64 -10.34 12.99
C PRO A 101 -14.05 -8.93 13.46
N LEU A 102 -15.02 -8.83 14.37
CA LEU A 102 -15.52 -7.53 14.87
C LEU A 102 -14.47 -6.73 15.62
N TRP A 103 -13.50 -7.40 16.27
CA TRP A 103 -12.39 -6.72 16.93
C TRP A 103 -11.58 -5.85 15.96
N SER A 104 -11.53 -6.22 14.66
CA SER A 104 -10.82 -5.43 13.65
C SER A 104 -11.51 -4.08 13.39
N ALA A 105 -12.82 -3.99 13.59
CA ALA A 105 -13.57 -2.73 13.47
C ALA A 105 -13.29 -1.80 14.66
N LEU A 106 -13.11 -2.34 15.87
CA LEU A 106 -12.77 -1.55 17.06
C LEU A 106 -11.33 -1.01 16.99
N LEU A 107 -10.40 -1.79 16.43
CA LEU A 107 -9.02 -1.35 16.18
C LEU A 107 -8.89 -0.47 14.93
N HIS A 108 -9.98 -0.14 14.25
CA HIS A 108 -9.92 0.65 13.03
C HIS A 108 -9.29 2.05 13.21
N PRO A 109 -9.59 2.82 14.28
CA PRO A 109 -8.90 4.09 14.54
C PRO A 109 -7.40 3.91 14.73
N PHE A 110 -6.98 2.84 15.41
CA PHE A 110 -5.56 2.50 15.57
C PHE A 110 -4.91 2.13 14.23
N ALA A 111 -5.61 1.41 13.37
CA ALA A 111 -5.15 1.11 12.02
C ALA A 111 -5.01 2.39 11.17
N MET A 112 -5.90 3.37 11.32
CA MET A 112 -5.76 4.68 10.66
C MET A 112 -4.54 5.46 11.16
N LEU A 113 -4.28 5.47 12.47
CA LEU A 113 -3.07 6.06 13.04
C LEU A 113 -1.80 5.41 12.48
N PHE A 114 -1.78 4.08 12.43
CA PHE A 114 -0.68 3.32 11.85
C PHE A 114 -0.47 3.68 10.37
N LEU A 115 -1.56 3.79 9.61
CA LEU A 115 -1.53 4.15 8.19
C LEU A 115 -1.00 5.58 7.97
N LEU A 116 -1.40 6.54 8.81
CA LEU A 116 -0.88 7.91 8.79
C LEU A 116 0.61 7.94 9.13
N ALA A 117 1.04 7.19 10.15
CA ALA A 117 2.45 7.08 10.50
C ALA A 117 3.26 6.48 9.35
N ALA A 118 2.74 5.43 8.71
CA ALA A 118 3.37 4.81 7.54
C ALA A 118 3.41 5.78 6.35
N ALA A 119 2.36 6.58 6.13
CA ALA A 119 2.31 7.60 5.10
C ALA A 119 3.41 8.65 5.29
N VAL A 120 3.53 9.21 6.49
CA VAL A 120 4.55 10.21 6.82
C VAL A 120 5.96 9.63 6.66
N ALA A 121 6.20 8.42 7.15
CA ALA A 121 7.49 7.73 6.98
C ALA A 121 7.82 7.45 5.51
N SER A 122 6.82 7.01 4.72
CA SER A 122 6.95 6.77 3.28
C SER A 122 7.28 8.04 2.50
N PHE A 123 6.65 9.17 2.85
CA PHE A 123 6.94 10.47 2.23
C PHE A 123 8.38 10.92 2.48
N GLY A 124 8.89 10.73 3.70
CA GLY A 124 10.28 11.03 4.05
C GLY A 124 11.29 10.23 3.24
N GLU A 125 11.03 8.93 3.02
CA GLU A 125 11.89 8.08 2.19
C GLU A 125 11.79 8.41 0.69
N ALA A 126 10.58 8.70 0.18
CA ALA A 126 10.35 9.08 -1.21
C ALA A 126 10.98 10.44 -1.59
N HIS A 127 11.03 11.38 -0.65
CA HIS A 127 11.67 12.70 -0.84
C HIS A 127 13.13 12.76 -0.36
N SER A 128 13.63 11.71 0.29
CA SER A 128 15.05 11.58 0.58
C SER A 128 15.80 11.24 -0.71
N SER A 129 16.93 11.90 -0.95
CA SER A 129 17.81 11.73 -2.13
C SER A 129 18.42 10.32 -2.31
N ARG A 130 17.99 9.35 -1.51
CA ARG A 130 18.45 7.96 -1.51
C ARG A 130 17.60 7.03 -2.39
N GLY A 131 16.46 7.51 -2.89
CA GLY A 131 15.53 6.70 -3.66
C GLY A 131 14.84 5.62 -2.83
N VAL A 132 13.88 4.92 -3.44
CA VAL A 132 13.18 3.81 -2.79
C VAL A 132 13.96 2.53 -3.00
N GLU A 133 14.33 1.87 -1.91
CA GLU A 133 14.94 0.55 -1.96
C GLU A 133 13.86 -0.53 -2.19
N TRP A 134 13.93 -1.22 -3.31
CA TRP A 134 13.00 -2.27 -3.70
C TRP A 134 13.76 -3.52 -4.16
N LYS A 135 13.51 -4.67 -3.51
CA LYS A 135 14.20 -5.95 -3.77
C LYS A 135 15.74 -5.82 -3.81
N GLY A 136 16.33 -5.02 -2.91
CA GLY A 136 17.78 -4.79 -2.82
C GLY A 136 18.36 -3.84 -3.87
N ARG A 137 17.51 -3.06 -4.57
CA ARG A 137 17.93 -2.06 -5.57
C ARG A 137 17.36 -0.70 -5.21
N HIS A 138 18.14 0.36 -5.40
CA HIS A 138 17.69 1.74 -5.17
C HIS A 138 17.12 2.34 -6.45
N TYR A 139 15.87 2.79 -6.39
CA TYR A 139 15.19 3.46 -7.48
C TYR A 139 15.01 4.94 -7.13
N LEU A 140 15.59 5.84 -7.92
CA LEU A 140 15.33 7.27 -7.79
C LEU A 140 13.93 7.55 -8.35
N ILE A 141 13.02 8.00 -7.50
CA ILE A 141 11.74 8.53 -7.96
C ILE A 141 12.06 9.87 -8.63
N ARG A 142 11.87 9.96 -9.95
CA ARG A 142 12.05 11.18 -10.72
C ARG A 142 10.71 11.79 -11.07
#